data_AF-A0A9Q3VW15-F1
#
_entry.id   AF-A0A9Q3VW15-F1
#
_cell.length_a   1.000
_cell.length_b   1.000
_cell.length_c   1.000
_cell.angle_alpha   90.00
_cell.angle_beta   90.00
_cell.angle_gamma   90.00
#
_symmetry.space_group_name_H-M   'P 1'
#
loop_
_entity.id
_entity.type
_entity.pdbx_description
1 polymer ?
#
loop_
_entity_poly.entity_id
_entity_poly.type
_entity_poly.pdbx_seq_one_letter_code
_entity_poly.pdbx_strand_id
1 'polypeptide(L)'
;MSVRILALVGSLRAGSHNRQLAEAAVKLAPEGADVVLYEGLAEIPFYNEDIDVEGSVPAAAAKLREAAQAADAFLLFSPEYNGTIPAVLKNAIDWLSRPYGAGAFGGKPVAVVGTAFGQFGGVWAQDETRKAVGIAGGKVLEDVKLSIPGSVVRFAETHPADDAEVAAQLTEVIARIHGHADEAAAA
;
A
#
# COMPACT_ATOMS: atom_id res chain seq x y z
N MET A 1 -7.62 -7.05 19.70
CA MET A 1 -6.42 -6.20 19.52
C MET A 1 -6.68 -5.34 18.29
N SER A 2 -6.00 -4.20 18.14
CA SER A 2 -6.11 -3.42 16.90
C SER A 2 -5.21 -4.04 15.84
N VAL A 3 -5.72 -4.29 14.64
CA VAL A 3 -4.96 -4.71 13.46
C VAL A 3 -4.22 -3.50 12.90
N ARG A 4 -2.90 -3.56 12.85
CA ARG A 4 -2.06 -2.50 12.26
C ARG A 4 -1.88 -2.71 10.77
N ILE A 5 -2.43 -1.81 9.97
CA ILE A 5 -2.38 -1.84 8.51
C ILE A 5 -1.37 -0.81 8.03
N LEU A 6 -0.23 -1.25 7.48
CA LEU A 6 0.75 -0.32 6.90
C LEU A 6 0.31 0.12 5.51
N ALA A 7 0.10 1.43 5.34
CA ALA A 7 -0.24 2.04 4.06
C ALA A 7 1.01 2.58 3.35
N LEU A 8 1.23 2.14 2.10
CA LEU A 8 2.30 2.62 1.22
C LEU A 8 1.72 3.29 -0.02
N VAL A 9 2.19 4.50 -0.35
CA VAL A 9 1.66 5.30 -1.47
C VAL A 9 2.68 5.41 -2.59
N GLY A 10 2.33 4.95 -3.79
CA GLY A 10 3.20 4.93 -4.97
C GLY A 10 3.40 6.28 -5.67
N SER A 11 3.05 7.41 -5.04
CA SER A 11 3.29 8.75 -5.56
C SER A 11 3.86 9.66 -4.49
N LEU A 12 4.98 10.34 -4.81
CA LEU A 12 5.67 11.24 -3.90
C LEU A 12 5.24 12.71 -4.03
N ARG A 13 4.46 13.06 -5.05
CA ARG A 13 4.03 14.46 -5.24
C ARG A 13 3.06 14.87 -4.13
N ALA A 14 3.22 16.08 -3.59
CA ALA A 14 2.41 16.59 -2.49
C ALA A 14 0.89 16.52 -2.78
N GLY A 15 0.45 16.89 -3.98
CA GLY A 15 -0.97 16.87 -4.37
C GLY A 15 -1.50 15.50 -4.83
N SER A 16 -0.86 14.39 -4.48
CA SER A 16 -1.25 13.04 -4.94
C SER A 16 -2.67 12.67 -4.49
N HIS A 17 -3.57 12.36 -5.42
CA HIS A 17 -4.89 11.81 -5.10
C HIS A 17 -4.79 10.44 -4.41
N ASN A 18 -3.74 9.65 -4.68
CA ASN A 18 -3.49 8.39 -3.98
C ASN A 18 -3.02 8.63 -2.53
N ARG A 19 -2.34 9.74 -2.25
CA ARG A 19 -2.05 10.17 -0.86
C ARG A 19 -3.34 10.58 -0.17
N GLN A 20 -4.17 11.40 -0.81
CA GLN A 20 -5.46 11.81 -0.26
C GLN A 20 -6.38 10.61 0.02
N LEU A 21 -6.37 9.57 -0.83
CA LEU A 21 -7.03 8.30 -0.56
C LEU A 21 -6.45 7.60 0.66
N ALA A 22 -5.13 7.55 0.81
CA ALA A 22 -4.51 6.97 2.00
C ALA A 22 -4.86 7.75 3.29
N GLU A 23 -4.87 9.08 3.23
CA GLU A 23 -5.30 9.95 4.33
C GLU A 23 -6.79 9.76 4.65
N ALA A 24 -7.63 9.53 3.64
CA ALA A 24 -9.02 9.15 3.83
C ALA A 24 -9.13 7.78 4.52
N ALA A 25 -8.30 6.80 4.15
CA ALA A 25 -8.29 5.49 4.79
C ALA A 25 -7.94 5.58 6.29
N VAL A 26 -6.98 6.44 6.66
CA VAL A 26 -6.66 6.73 8.07
C VAL A 26 -7.88 7.28 8.81
N LYS A 27 -8.61 8.22 8.21
CA LYS A 27 -9.79 8.86 8.83
C LYS A 27 -10.99 7.92 8.94
N LEU A 28 -11.16 7.03 7.97
CA LEU A 28 -12.32 6.16 7.82
C LEU A 28 -12.10 4.76 8.42
N ALA A 29 -10.93 4.50 9.00
CA ALA A 29 -10.63 3.21 9.60
C ALA A 29 -11.67 2.89 10.71
N PRO A 30 -12.35 1.73 10.62
CA PRO A 30 -13.29 1.32 11.65
C PRO A 30 -12.57 0.99 12.96
N GLU A 31 -13.34 0.90 14.04
CA GLU A 31 -12.81 0.44 15.33
C GLU A 31 -12.11 -0.93 15.17
N GLY A 32 -10.91 -1.05 15.74
CA GLY A 32 -10.07 -2.24 15.60
C GLY A 32 -9.09 -2.21 14.44
N ALA A 33 -9.22 -1.28 13.47
CA ALA A 33 -8.24 -1.09 12.40
C ALA A 33 -7.40 0.17 12.63
N ASP A 34 -6.07 0.04 12.67
CA ASP A 34 -5.12 1.15 12.74
C ASP A 34 -4.37 1.26 11.40
N VAL A 35 -4.84 2.14 10.52
CA VAL A 35 -4.18 2.41 9.23
C VAL A 35 -3.06 3.42 9.46
N VAL A 36 -1.81 3.02 9.19
CA VAL A 36 -0.61 3.83 9.40
C VAL A 36 0.05 4.16 8.06
N LEU A 37 0.04 5.44 7.68
CA LEU A 37 0.71 5.91 6.47
C LEU A 37 2.24 5.99 6.68
N TYR A 38 3.01 5.31 5.82
CA TYR A 38 4.47 5.43 5.83
C TYR A 38 4.94 6.63 4.99
N GLU A 39 5.53 7.61 5.67
CA GLU A 39 5.96 8.89 5.07
C GLU A 39 7.35 8.83 4.40
N GLY A 40 8.19 7.85 4.77
CA GLY A 40 9.61 7.85 4.43
C GLY A 40 9.99 7.28 3.06
N LEU A 41 9.04 7.05 2.14
CA LEU A 41 9.33 6.37 0.86
C LEU A 41 10.26 7.17 -0.07
N ALA A 42 10.25 8.50 0.01
CA ALA A 42 11.12 9.35 -0.81
C ALA A 42 12.61 9.17 -0.47
N GLU A 43 12.91 8.75 0.76
CA GLU A 43 14.26 8.72 1.32
C GLU A 43 14.94 7.37 1.12
N ILE A 44 14.21 6.41 0.54
CA ILE A 44 14.69 5.05 0.34
C ILE A 44 15.54 5.00 -0.93
N PRO A 45 16.82 4.60 -0.84
CA PRO A 45 17.64 4.43 -2.03
C PRO A 45 17.07 3.32 -2.92
N PHE A 46 17.41 3.31 -4.19
CA PHE A 46 17.10 2.15 -5.02
C PHE A 46 17.74 0.90 -4.43
N TYR A 47 16.99 -0.20 -4.44
CA TYR A 47 17.48 -1.49 -3.97
C TYR A 47 18.78 -1.85 -4.69
N ASN A 48 19.80 -2.18 -3.91
CA ASN A 48 21.07 -2.71 -4.38
C ASN A 48 21.59 -3.66 -3.29
N GLU A 49 21.91 -4.90 -3.65
CA GLU A 49 22.40 -5.93 -2.73
C GLU A 49 23.71 -5.52 -2.05
N ASP A 50 24.55 -4.70 -2.69
CA ASP A 50 25.81 -4.20 -2.11
C ASP A 50 25.59 -3.33 -0.86
N ILE A 51 24.43 -2.69 -0.75
CA ILE A 51 24.03 -1.86 0.40
C ILE A 51 22.99 -2.55 1.28
N ASP A 52 22.61 -3.79 0.97
CA ASP A 52 21.71 -4.62 1.77
C ASP A 52 22.48 -5.73 2.50
N VAL A 53 23.58 -5.35 3.15
CA VAL A 53 24.41 -6.26 3.95
C VAL A 53 24.39 -5.86 5.42
N GLU A 54 24.59 -6.85 6.29
CA GLU A 54 24.57 -6.66 7.74
C GLU A 54 25.55 -5.56 8.17
N GLY A 55 25.07 -4.61 8.98
CA GLY A 55 25.87 -3.48 9.45
C GLY A 55 25.96 -2.29 8.49
N SER A 56 25.48 -2.39 7.25
CA SER A 56 25.53 -1.27 6.27
C SER A 56 24.18 -0.90 5.65
N VAL A 57 23.09 -1.53 6.09
CA VAL A 57 21.74 -1.22 5.58
C VAL A 57 21.42 0.27 5.78
N PRO A 58 21.01 1.01 4.73
CA PRO A 58 20.61 2.40 4.86
C PRO A 58 19.50 2.58 5.90
N ALA A 59 19.64 3.61 6.75
CA ALA A 59 18.71 3.86 7.84
C ALA A 59 17.24 4.01 7.37
N ALA A 60 17.02 4.61 6.19
CA ALA A 60 15.67 4.74 5.62
C ALA A 60 15.06 3.38 5.23
N ALA A 61 15.86 2.45 4.70
CA ALA A 61 15.43 1.10 4.36
C ALA A 61 15.18 0.26 5.63
N ALA A 62 16.05 0.41 6.65
CA ALA A 62 15.86 -0.24 7.95
C ALA A 62 14.55 0.19 8.63
N LYS A 63 14.23 1.50 8.62
CA LYS A 63 12.95 2.03 9.14
C LYS A 63 11.74 1.50 8.37
N LEU A 64 11.83 1.37 7.05
CA LEU A 64 10.75 0.77 6.25
C LEU A 64 10.53 -0.69 6.68
N ARG A 65 11.60 -1.47 6.83
CA ARG A 65 11.52 -2.86 7.29
C ARG A 65 10.92 -2.96 8.69
N GLU A 66 11.35 -2.12 9.62
CA GLU A 66 10.80 -2.08 10.97
C GLU A 66 9.28 -1.80 10.96
N ALA A 67 8.85 -0.78 10.23
CA ALA A 67 7.43 -0.44 10.10
C ALA A 67 6.61 -1.58 9.48
N ALA A 68 7.15 -2.26 8.45
CA ALA A 68 6.50 -3.37 7.78
C ALA A 68 6.48 -4.66 8.63
N GLN A 69 7.52 -4.90 9.44
CA GLN A 69 7.55 -6.03 10.36
C GLN A 69 6.52 -5.87 11.48
N ALA A 70 6.33 -4.64 11.99
CA ALA A 70 5.33 -4.33 13.01
C ALA A 70 3.87 -4.36 12.50
N ALA A 71 3.65 -4.38 11.19
CA ALA A 71 2.32 -4.39 10.59
C ALA A 71 1.73 -5.80 10.53
N ASP A 72 0.41 -5.91 10.70
CA ASP A 72 -0.34 -7.16 10.57
C ASP A 72 -0.82 -7.36 9.12
N ALA A 73 -1.07 -6.26 8.41
CA ALA A 73 -1.49 -6.25 7.01
C ALA A 73 -0.98 -5.02 6.26
N PHE A 74 -1.16 -5.01 4.93
CA PHE A 74 -0.74 -3.90 4.07
C PHE A 74 -1.87 -3.39 3.19
N LEU A 75 -1.88 -2.09 2.98
CA LEU A 75 -2.74 -1.42 2.01
C LEU A 75 -1.89 -0.57 1.06
N LEU A 76 -1.76 -1.01 -0.19
CA LEU A 76 -0.90 -0.36 -1.17
C LEU A 76 -1.74 0.53 -2.09
N PHE A 77 -1.43 1.83 -2.14
CA PHE A 77 -2.07 2.80 -3.00
C PHE A 77 -1.22 3.04 -4.26
N SER A 78 -1.61 2.41 -5.38
CA SER A 78 -0.89 2.51 -6.64
C SER A 78 -1.58 3.48 -7.62
N PRO A 79 -0.97 4.64 -7.96
CA PRO A 79 -1.24 5.27 -9.25
C PRO A 79 -0.71 4.39 -10.39
N GLU A 80 -0.86 4.87 -11.63
CA GLU A 80 -0.33 4.23 -12.82
C GLU A 80 0.64 5.17 -13.53
N TYR A 81 1.88 4.74 -13.71
CA TYR A 81 2.89 5.45 -14.50
C TYR A 81 3.25 4.60 -15.71
N ASN A 82 2.98 5.11 -16.91
CA ASN A 82 3.22 4.41 -18.18
C ASN A 82 2.58 3.00 -18.25
N GLY A 83 1.38 2.84 -17.67
CA GLY A 83 0.65 1.57 -17.68
C GLY A 83 1.15 0.54 -16.65
N THR A 84 2.08 0.90 -15.77
CA THR A 84 2.71 -0.03 -14.82
C THR A 84 2.81 0.54 -13.40
N ILE A 85 3.19 -0.34 -12.47
CA ILE A 85 3.51 0.00 -11.08
C ILE A 85 4.54 1.16 -11.01
N PRO A 86 4.34 2.17 -10.14
CA PRO A 86 5.33 3.23 -9.93
C PRO A 86 6.64 2.70 -9.37
N ALA A 87 7.76 3.23 -9.87
CA ALA A 87 9.10 2.86 -9.43
C ALA A 87 9.30 2.96 -7.90
N VAL A 88 8.71 3.98 -7.26
CA VAL A 88 8.76 4.19 -5.81
C VAL A 88 8.12 3.02 -5.05
N LEU A 89 6.92 2.58 -5.48
CA LEU A 89 6.21 1.49 -4.83
C LEU A 89 6.91 0.15 -5.09
N LYS A 90 7.39 -0.06 -6.33
CA LYS A 90 8.16 -1.25 -6.68
C LYS A 90 9.45 -1.35 -5.88
N ASN A 91 10.18 -0.24 -5.71
CA ASN A 91 11.39 -0.20 -4.92
C ASN A 91 11.14 -0.51 -3.44
N ALA A 92 10.04 -0.01 -2.87
CA ALA A 92 9.63 -0.37 -1.52
C ALA A 92 9.35 -1.88 -1.40
N ILE A 93 8.66 -2.47 -2.38
CA ILE A 93 8.42 -3.92 -2.42
C ILE A 93 9.75 -4.69 -2.49
N ASP A 94 10.71 -4.24 -3.29
CA ASP A 94 12.02 -4.88 -3.41
C ASP A 94 12.77 -4.91 -2.07
N TRP A 95 12.85 -3.77 -1.38
CA TRP A 95 13.44 -3.70 -0.03
C TRP A 95 12.74 -4.59 1.00
N LEU A 96 11.40 -4.67 0.93
CA LEU A 96 10.58 -5.44 1.86
C LEU A 96 10.52 -6.93 1.53
N SER A 97 10.87 -7.33 0.31
CA SER A 97 11.00 -8.74 -0.08
C SER A 97 12.24 -9.42 0.53
N ARG A 98 13.10 -8.64 1.20
CA ARG A 98 14.41 -9.05 1.70
C ARG A 98 14.49 -8.94 3.23
N PRO A 99 15.30 -9.80 3.88
CA PRO A 99 16.11 -10.87 3.29
C PRO A 99 15.26 -12.02 2.72
N TYR A 100 15.80 -12.77 1.76
CA TYR A 100 15.06 -13.85 1.09
C TYR A 100 14.55 -14.88 2.11
N GLY A 101 13.27 -15.26 2.00
CA GLY A 101 12.61 -16.19 2.93
C GLY A 101 12.16 -15.57 4.27
N ALA A 102 12.56 -14.33 4.57
CA ALA A 102 12.16 -13.60 5.78
C ALA A 102 11.79 -12.13 5.48
N GLY A 103 11.32 -11.86 4.26
CA GLY A 103 10.80 -10.56 3.86
C GLY A 103 9.57 -10.17 4.69
N ALA A 104 9.36 -8.86 4.85
CA ALA A 104 8.36 -8.32 5.77
C ALA A 104 6.91 -8.56 5.36
N PHE A 105 6.65 -8.91 4.09
CA PHE A 105 5.31 -9.27 3.61
C PHE A 105 4.89 -10.69 4.00
N GLY A 106 5.82 -11.56 4.42
CA GLY A 106 5.61 -13.01 4.52
C GLY A 106 4.29 -13.42 5.17
N GLY A 107 3.36 -13.95 4.38
CA GLY A 107 2.05 -14.46 4.79
C GLY A 107 1.00 -13.39 5.16
N LYS A 108 1.40 -12.11 5.27
CA LYS A 108 0.52 -11.03 5.73
C LYS A 108 -0.48 -10.63 4.64
N PRO A 109 -1.76 -10.36 4.99
CA PRO A 109 -2.75 -9.88 4.03
C PRO A 109 -2.34 -8.59 3.34
N VAL A 110 -2.55 -8.50 2.02
CA VAL A 110 -2.27 -7.29 1.24
C VAL A 110 -3.43 -6.96 0.32
N ALA A 111 -3.93 -5.74 0.41
CA ALA A 111 -4.83 -5.16 -0.60
C ALA A 111 -4.09 -4.11 -1.43
N VAL A 112 -4.47 -4.00 -2.71
CA VAL A 112 -3.95 -2.99 -3.63
C VAL A 112 -5.11 -2.22 -4.22
N VAL A 113 -5.10 -0.92 -3.99
CA VAL A 113 -6.13 0.02 -4.42
C VAL A 113 -5.48 1.25 -5.06
N GLY A 114 -6.30 2.12 -5.63
CA GLY A 114 -5.79 3.42 -6.07
C GLY A 114 -6.69 4.11 -7.07
N THR A 115 -6.16 5.21 -7.57
CA THR A 115 -6.81 6.03 -8.59
C THR A 115 -5.82 6.49 -9.64
N ALA A 116 -6.30 6.62 -10.87
CA ALA A 116 -5.53 7.17 -11.99
C ALA A 116 -6.41 8.09 -12.84
N PHE A 117 -5.77 8.86 -13.71
CA PHE A 117 -6.47 9.76 -14.63
C PHE A 117 -7.30 8.98 -15.66
N GLY A 118 -6.79 7.88 -16.20
CA GLY A 118 -7.43 7.11 -17.26
C GLY A 118 -8.75 6.45 -16.83
N GLN A 119 -9.56 6.08 -17.82
CA GLN A 119 -10.88 5.47 -17.64
C GLN A 119 -10.88 4.13 -16.87
N PHE A 120 -9.72 3.48 -16.76
CA PHE A 120 -9.56 2.20 -16.06
C PHE A 120 -9.03 2.34 -14.62
N GLY A 121 -8.83 3.58 -14.14
CA GLY A 121 -8.46 3.85 -12.74
C GLY A 121 -7.11 3.30 -12.27
N GLY A 122 -6.26 2.86 -13.19
CA GLY A 122 -4.94 2.31 -12.88
C GLY A 122 -4.94 0.80 -12.63
N VAL A 123 -5.97 0.08 -13.09
CA VAL A 123 -6.14 -1.35 -12.82
C VAL A 123 -4.93 -2.21 -13.22
N TRP A 124 -4.23 -1.86 -14.30
CA TRP A 124 -3.04 -2.61 -14.74
C TRP A 124 -1.88 -2.45 -13.77
N ALA A 125 -1.58 -1.22 -13.34
CA ALA A 125 -0.58 -0.98 -12.30
C ALA A 125 -0.93 -1.68 -10.98
N GLN A 126 -2.23 -1.75 -10.63
CA GLN A 126 -2.67 -2.48 -9.45
C GLN A 126 -2.49 -4.00 -9.59
N ASP A 127 -2.78 -4.58 -10.76
CA ASP A 127 -2.53 -6.01 -11.04
C ASP A 127 -1.04 -6.35 -10.98
N GLU A 128 -0.18 -5.50 -11.53
CA GLU A 128 1.26 -5.69 -11.45
C GLU A 128 1.80 -5.51 -10.03
N THR A 129 1.21 -4.60 -9.24
CA THR A 129 1.53 -4.46 -7.83
C THR A 129 1.12 -5.70 -7.04
N ARG A 130 -0.08 -6.25 -7.29
CA ARG A 130 -0.52 -7.54 -6.72
C ARG A 130 0.44 -8.66 -7.06
N LYS A 131 0.83 -8.78 -8.34
CA LYS A 131 1.84 -9.76 -8.78
C LYS A 131 3.17 -9.58 -8.03
N ALA A 132 3.70 -8.35 -7.97
CA ALA A 132 4.98 -8.08 -7.34
C ALA A 132 4.97 -8.41 -5.84
N VAL A 133 3.96 -7.94 -5.10
CA VAL A 133 3.87 -8.20 -3.65
C VAL A 133 3.54 -9.65 -3.33
N GLY A 134 2.76 -10.32 -4.17
CA GLY A 134 2.50 -11.76 -4.05
C GLY A 134 3.77 -12.60 -4.20
N ILE A 135 4.59 -12.29 -5.21
CA ILE A 135 5.92 -12.92 -5.38
C ILE A 135 6.86 -12.58 -4.20
N ALA A 136 6.75 -11.37 -3.63
CA ALA A 136 7.48 -10.97 -2.43
C ALA A 136 6.99 -11.64 -1.13
N GLY A 137 5.97 -12.52 -1.20
CA GLY A 137 5.49 -13.34 -0.08
C GLY A 137 4.22 -12.83 0.60
N GLY A 138 3.61 -11.75 0.11
CA GLY A 138 2.33 -11.24 0.64
C GLY A 138 1.15 -12.12 0.26
N LYS A 139 0.18 -12.26 1.17
CA LYS A 139 -1.12 -12.92 0.89
C LYS A 139 -2.05 -11.91 0.24
N VAL A 140 -2.02 -11.84 -1.09
CA VAL A 140 -2.85 -10.91 -1.86
C VAL A 140 -4.33 -11.24 -1.72
N LEU A 141 -5.13 -10.24 -1.35
CA LEU A 141 -6.58 -10.31 -1.25
C LEU A 141 -7.19 -10.02 -2.63
N GLU A 142 -7.34 -11.06 -3.46
CA GLU A 142 -7.75 -10.92 -4.87
C GLU A 142 -9.16 -10.35 -5.09
N ASP A 143 -9.99 -10.40 -4.07
CA ASP A 143 -11.37 -9.91 -4.08
C ASP A 143 -11.52 -8.56 -3.35
N VAL A 144 -10.46 -8.03 -2.74
CA VAL A 144 -10.41 -6.69 -2.13
C VAL A 144 -9.73 -5.72 -3.11
N LYS A 145 -10.53 -5.15 -4.02
CA LYS A 145 -10.06 -4.29 -5.13
C LYS A 145 -10.83 -2.98 -5.14
N LEU A 146 -10.12 -1.88 -5.40
CA LEU A 146 -10.69 -0.56 -5.61
C LEU A 146 -9.86 0.22 -6.63
N SER A 147 -10.42 0.42 -7.82
CA SER A 147 -9.83 1.19 -8.91
C SER A 147 -10.74 2.35 -9.26
N ILE A 148 -10.28 3.58 -9.00
CA ILE A 148 -11.10 4.78 -9.17
C ILE A 148 -10.62 5.54 -10.42
N PRO A 149 -11.45 5.62 -11.48
CA PRO A 149 -11.09 6.32 -12.71
C PRO A 149 -11.24 7.85 -12.60
N GLY A 150 -10.61 8.57 -13.52
CA GLY A 150 -10.86 10.00 -13.71
C GLY A 150 -10.37 10.88 -12.55
N SER A 151 -9.30 10.50 -11.86
CA SER A 151 -8.88 11.11 -10.58
C SER A 151 -8.80 12.64 -10.62
N VAL A 152 -8.35 13.21 -11.74
CA VAL A 152 -8.14 14.67 -11.88
C VAL A 152 -9.47 15.42 -11.94
N VAL A 153 -10.52 14.81 -12.49
CA VAL A 153 -11.85 15.41 -12.57
C VAL A 153 -12.61 15.15 -11.29
N ARG A 154 -12.62 13.89 -10.82
CA ARG A 154 -13.37 13.47 -9.63
C ARG A 154 -12.91 14.18 -8.36
N PHE A 155 -11.60 14.38 -8.21
CA PHE A 155 -11.00 14.99 -7.02
C PHE A 155 -10.50 16.42 -7.24
N ALA A 156 -11.01 17.12 -8.26
CA ALA A 156 -10.64 18.51 -8.53
C ALA A 156 -11.05 19.44 -7.38
N GLU A 157 -12.27 19.25 -6.85
CA GLU A 157 -12.88 20.12 -5.84
C GLU A 157 -13.42 19.31 -4.64
N THR A 158 -13.32 17.99 -4.68
CA THR A 158 -13.81 17.09 -3.62
C THR A 158 -12.66 16.24 -3.11
N HIS A 159 -12.40 16.27 -1.81
CA HIS A 159 -11.44 15.37 -1.20
C HIS A 159 -12.00 13.93 -1.23
N PRO A 160 -11.20 12.88 -1.48
CA PRO A 160 -11.69 11.50 -1.51
C PRO A 160 -12.46 11.03 -0.27
N ALA A 161 -12.18 11.62 0.89
CA ALA A 161 -12.91 11.37 2.14
C ALA A 161 -14.35 11.92 2.15
N ASP A 162 -14.64 12.93 1.33
CA ASP A 162 -15.95 13.58 1.23
C ASP A 162 -16.79 13.04 0.05
N ASP A 163 -16.18 12.23 -0.82
CA ASP A 163 -16.88 11.48 -1.86
C ASP A 163 -17.52 10.24 -1.23
N ALA A 164 -18.84 10.27 -1.04
CA ALA A 164 -19.58 9.24 -0.30
C ALA A 164 -19.42 7.82 -0.87
N GLU A 165 -19.28 7.70 -2.19
CA GLU A 165 -19.07 6.40 -2.84
C GLU A 165 -17.65 5.88 -2.52
N VAL A 166 -16.64 6.74 -2.70
CA VAL A 166 -15.24 6.38 -2.41
C VAL A 166 -15.05 6.08 -0.93
N ALA A 167 -15.61 6.89 -0.04
CA ALA A 167 -15.52 6.70 1.39
C ALA A 167 -16.12 5.34 1.82
N ALA A 168 -17.30 4.99 1.30
CA ALA A 168 -17.94 3.70 1.58
C ALA A 168 -17.10 2.53 1.06
N GLN A 169 -16.64 2.58 -0.19
CA GLN A 169 -15.80 1.54 -0.79
C GLN A 169 -14.47 1.38 -0.05
N LEU A 170 -13.84 2.48 0.37
CA LEU A 170 -12.58 2.46 1.09
C LEU A 170 -12.75 1.89 2.51
N THR A 171 -13.86 2.21 3.17
CA THR A 171 -14.20 1.64 4.48
C THR A 171 -14.37 0.12 4.39
N GLU A 172 -15.08 -0.36 3.36
CA GLU A 172 -15.23 -1.79 3.09
C GLU A 172 -13.88 -2.46 2.85
N VAL A 173 -13.00 -1.85 2.05
CA VAL A 173 -11.62 -2.36 1.84
C VAL A 173 -10.90 -2.55 3.18
N ILE A 174 -10.94 -1.56 4.07
CA ILE A 174 -10.25 -1.63 5.36
C ILE A 174 -10.86 -2.72 6.26
N ALA A 175 -12.20 -2.79 6.32
CA ALA A 175 -12.90 -3.81 7.10
C ALA A 175 -12.56 -5.24 6.64
N ARG A 176 -12.44 -5.46 5.33
CA ARG A 176 -12.07 -6.76 4.76
C ARG A 176 -10.61 -7.12 5.03
N ILE A 177 -9.69 -6.16 4.95
CA ILE A 177 -8.28 -6.38 5.34
C ILE A 177 -8.21 -6.77 6.82
N HIS A 178 -8.92 -6.05 7.68
CA HIS A 178 -9.00 -6.33 9.11
C HIS A 178 -9.46 -7.76 9.39
N GLY A 179 -10.59 -8.19 8.79
CA GLY A 179 -11.10 -9.55 8.96
C GLY A 179 -10.10 -10.63 8.55
N HIS A 180 -9.38 -10.44 7.45
CA HIS A 180 -8.35 -11.39 7.03
C HIS A 180 -7.09 -11.40 7.91
N ALA A 181 -6.75 -10.27 8.52
CA ALA A 181 -5.63 -10.20 9.48
C ALA A 181 -5.99 -10.91 10.78
N ASP A 182 -7.21 -10.75 11.28
CA ASP A 182 -7.71 -11.48 12.46
C ASP A 182 -7.70 -12.99 12.23
N GLU A 183 -8.17 -13.45 11.06
CA GLU A 183 -8.13 -14.87 10.67
C GLU A 183 -6.70 -15.41 10.62
N ALA A 184 -5.76 -14.62 10.08
CA ALA A 184 -4.35 -15.02 9.98
C ALA A 184 -3.67 -15.08 11.36
N ALA A 185 -4.04 -14.20 12.30
CA ALA A 185 -3.53 -14.23 13.66
C ALA A 185 -4.08 -15.40 14.49
N ALA A 186 -5.23 -15.96 14.09
CA ALA A 186 -5.87 -17.08 14.77
C ALA A 186 -5.42 -18.48 14.28
N ALA A 187 -4.70 -18.54 13.15
CA ALA A 187 -4.22 -19.77 12.50
C ALA A 187 -2.82 -20.19 12.97
#